data_AF-A0A813X821-F1
#
_entry.id   AF-A0A813X821-F1
#
_cell.length_a   1.000
_cell.length_b   1.000
_cell.length_c   1.000
_cell.angle_alpha   90.00
_cell.angle_beta   90.00
_cell.angle_gamma   90.00
#
_symmetry.space_group_name_H-M   'P 1'
#
loop_
_entity.id
_entity.type
_entity.pdbx_description
1 polymer ?
#
loop_
_entity_poly.entity_id
_entity_poly.type
_entity_poly.pdbx_seq_one_letter_code
_entity_poly.pdbx_strand_id
1 'polypeptide(L)'
;MYIHTPFISPCRNSFNQKIILLDTRRSSIEALKVSSSKDLESLIRGEYSLGAFIERKNYRVIPSPTLKYPGDGNYYKGGYISSNHKSLNTNSIQIELAYGVRSSESVAKLNAITFANAFLDFYNFHKFDLKV
;
A
#
# COMPACT_ATOMS: atom_id res chain seq x y z
N MET A 1 19.04 24.42 2.19
CA MET A 1 17.92 25.11 2.86
C MET A 1 17.25 26.00 1.83
N TYR A 2 16.08 25.57 1.35
CA TYR A 2 15.15 26.34 0.53
C TYR A 2 13.77 25.89 0.98
N ILE A 3 13.02 26.78 1.63
CA ILE A 3 11.68 26.51 2.13
C ILE A 3 10.73 26.93 1.01
N HIS A 4 10.11 25.96 0.36
CA HIS A 4 8.99 26.23 -0.53
C HIS A 4 7.70 26.03 0.27
N THR A 5 7.01 27.13 0.54
CA THR A 5 5.66 27.14 1.11
C THR A 5 4.69 26.44 0.15
N PRO A 6 3.85 25.50 0.58
CA PRO A 6 2.78 25.00 -0.28
C PRO A 6 1.71 26.09 -0.41
N PHE A 7 1.49 26.53 -1.65
CA PHE A 7 0.32 27.28 -2.03
C PHE A 7 -0.91 26.37 -1.86
N ILE A 8 -1.68 26.58 -0.80
CA ILE A 8 -2.96 25.88 -0.60
C ILE A 8 -3.96 26.51 -1.56
N SER A 9 -4.22 25.82 -2.67
CA SER A 9 -5.27 26.21 -3.61
C SER A 9 -6.65 26.06 -2.91
N PRO A 10 -7.52 27.09 -2.87
CA PRO A 10 -8.77 27.05 -2.09
C PRO A 10 -9.87 26.18 -2.72
N CYS A 11 -9.68 25.68 -3.94
CA CYS A 11 -10.68 24.89 -4.66
C CYS A 11 -10.51 23.38 -4.39
N ARG A 12 -10.93 22.92 -3.21
CA ARG A 12 -11.30 21.51 -3.01
C ARG A 12 -12.75 21.44 -2.56
N ASN A 13 -13.65 21.17 -3.51
CA ASN A 13 -15.08 20.99 -3.32
C ASN A 13 -15.37 20.19 -2.03
N SER A 14 -16.13 20.79 -1.11
CA SER A 14 -16.54 20.19 0.17
C SER A 14 -17.29 18.85 0.00
N PHE A 15 -17.96 18.66 -1.15
CA PHE A 15 -18.61 17.42 -1.56
C PHE A 15 -17.62 16.24 -1.74
N ASN A 16 -16.42 16.49 -2.25
CA ASN A 16 -15.40 15.45 -2.45
C ASN A 16 -14.71 15.04 -1.14
N GLN A 17 -14.61 15.94 -0.16
CA GLN A 17 -13.95 15.62 1.11
C GLN A 17 -14.72 14.55 1.89
N LYS A 18 -16.06 14.61 1.91
CA LYS A 18 -16.90 13.67 2.65
C LYS A 18 -16.83 12.24 2.07
N ILE A 19 -16.84 12.12 0.74
CA ILE A 19 -16.67 10.84 0.06
C ILE A 19 -15.26 10.28 0.29
N ILE A 20 -14.21 11.09 0.13
CA ILE A 20 -12.83 10.67 0.38
C ILE A 20 -12.63 10.22 1.83
N LEU A 21 -13.22 10.92 2.80
CA LEU A 21 -13.20 10.58 4.22
C LEU A 21 -13.89 9.23 4.51
N LEU A 22 -15.07 8.99 3.91
CA LEU A 22 -15.79 7.72 4.01
C LEU A 22 -15.00 6.57 3.38
N ASP A 23 -14.39 6.81 2.23
CA ASP A 23 -13.62 5.81 1.49
C ASP A 23 -12.31 5.45 2.21
N THR A 24 -11.68 6.41 2.87
CA THR A 24 -10.47 6.18 3.70
C THR A 24 -10.75 5.31 4.91
N ARG A 25 -11.94 5.47 5.53
CA ARG A 25 -12.38 4.62 6.64
C ARG A 25 -12.79 3.22 6.20
N ARG A 26 -13.00 3.00 4.90
CA ARG A 26 -13.38 1.71 4.32
C ARG A 26 -12.22 1.00 3.61
N SER A 27 -11.19 1.73 3.19
CA SER A 27 -10.02 1.20 2.47
C SER A 27 -8.78 0.98 3.36
N SER A 28 -8.92 1.09 4.68
CA SER A 28 -7.81 0.84 5.62
C SER A 28 -7.69 -0.65 5.94
N ILE A 29 -6.50 -1.07 6.40
CA ILE A 29 -6.29 -2.45 6.87
C ILE A 29 -7.19 -2.78 8.09
N GLU A 30 -7.49 -1.80 8.93
CA GLU A 30 -8.39 -1.98 10.06
C GLU A 30 -9.84 -2.14 9.59
N ALA A 31 -10.26 -1.37 8.58
CA ALA A 31 -11.58 -1.54 7.98
C ALA A 31 -11.74 -2.95 7.39
N LEU A 32 -10.71 -3.40 6.67
CA LEU A 32 -10.68 -4.73 6.08
C LEU A 32 -10.73 -5.84 7.13
N LYS A 33 -10.02 -5.69 8.24
CA LYS A 33 -10.08 -6.60 9.39
C LYS A 33 -11.49 -6.70 9.97
N VAL A 34 -12.12 -5.55 10.22
CA VAL A 34 -13.50 -5.49 10.77
C VAL A 34 -14.49 -6.13 9.81
N SER A 35 -14.32 -5.95 8.51
CA SER A 35 -15.33 -6.31 7.51
C SER A 35 -15.17 -7.73 6.93
N SER A 36 -13.97 -8.31 7.00
CA SER A 36 -13.66 -9.63 6.42
C SER A 36 -13.58 -10.78 7.42
N SER A 37 -13.71 -10.51 8.73
CA SER A 37 -13.45 -11.46 9.83
C SER A 37 -12.04 -12.08 9.82
N LYS A 38 -11.10 -11.52 9.04
CA LYS A 38 -9.70 -11.95 9.00
C LYS A 38 -8.90 -11.24 10.09
N ASP A 39 -7.98 -11.94 10.72
CA ASP A 39 -7.08 -11.33 11.70
C ASP A 39 -6.03 -10.44 11.03
N LEU A 40 -5.42 -9.56 11.84
CA LEU A 40 -4.45 -8.58 11.34
C LEU A 40 -3.17 -9.23 10.78
N GLU A 41 -2.71 -10.33 11.37
CA GLU A 41 -1.53 -11.04 10.87
C GLU A 41 -1.78 -11.61 9.48
N SER A 42 -2.94 -12.23 9.27
CA SER A 42 -3.39 -12.78 7.99
C SER A 42 -3.48 -11.71 6.90
N LEU A 43 -3.88 -10.48 7.26
CA LEU A 43 -4.00 -9.34 6.35
C LEU A 43 -2.67 -8.62 6.07
N ILE A 44 -1.73 -8.59 7.02
CA ILE A 44 -0.44 -7.90 6.84
C ILE A 44 0.61 -8.83 6.20
N ARG A 45 0.65 -10.10 6.62
CA ARG A 45 1.74 -11.03 6.27
C ARG A 45 1.29 -12.47 5.99
N GLY A 46 -0.02 -12.75 5.98
CA GLY A 46 -0.57 -14.07 5.62
C GLY A 46 -1.08 -14.13 4.19
N GLU A 47 -1.83 -15.19 3.86
CA GLU A 47 -2.28 -15.51 2.49
C GLU A 47 -3.18 -14.45 1.85
N TYR A 48 -3.75 -13.55 2.66
CA TYR A 48 -4.61 -12.46 2.21
C TYR A 48 -3.88 -11.11 2.13
N SER A 49 -2.58 -11.08 2.42
CA SER A 49 -1.77 -9.86 2.41
C SER A 49 -1.36 -9.41 1.02
N LEU A 50 -1.09 -8.12 0.85
CA LEU A 50 -0.52 -7.59 -0.38
C LEU A 50 0.77 -8.32 -0.78
N GLY A 51 1.61 -8.68 0.21
CA GLY A 51 2.81 -9.49 0.01
C GLY A 51 2.52 -10.84 -0.63
N ALA A 52 1.47 -11.56 -0.21
CA ALA A 52 1.08 -12.84 -0.81
C ALA A 52 0.74 -12.69 -2.31
N PHE A 53 0.02 -11.61 -2.68
CA PHE A 53 -0.32 -11.36 -4.08
C PHE A 53 0.91 -11.02 -4.94
N ILE A 54 1.89 -10.32 -4.36
CA ILE A 54 3.18 -10.05 -5.03
C ILE A 54 4.02 -11.34 -5.14
N GLU A 55 4.08 -12.17 -4.09
CA GLU A 55 4.80 -13.46 -4.10
C GLU A 55 4.29 -14.40 -5.19
N ARG A 56 2.97 -14.45 -5.42
CA ARG A 56 2.35 -15.22 -6.50
C ARG A 56 2.80 -14.80 -7.90
N LYS A 57 3.42 -13.61 -8.04
CA LYS A 57 4.07 -13.16 -9.28
C LYS A 57 5.56 -13.49 -9.32
N ASN A 58 6.04 -14.37 -8.45
CA ASN A 58 7.42 -14.82 -8.29
C ASN A 58 8.40 -13.73 -7.81
N TYR A 59 7.94 -12.84 -6.93
CA TYR A 59 8.79 -11.84 -6.28
C TYR A 59 9.03 -12.18 -4.81
N ARG A 60 10.27 -12.03 -4.37
CA ARG A 60 10.59 -12.00 -2.94
C ARG A 60 10.21 -10.63 -2.39
N VAL A 61 9.30 -10.58 -1.42
CA VAL A 61 8.74 -9.36 -0.84
C VAL A 61 8.56 -9.51 0.66
N ILE A 62 8.60 -8.40 1.40
CA ILE A 62 8.35 -8.34 2.84
C ILE A 62 7.38 -7.20 3.13
N PRO A 63 6.40 -7.37 4.04
CA PRO A 63 6.02 -8.64 4.66
C PRO A 63 5.21 -9.53 3.71
N SER A 64 5.29 -10.85 3.90
CA SER A 64 4.57 -11.86 3.10
C SER A 64 4.45 -13.21 3.84
N PRO A 65 3.65 -14.17 3.33
CA PRO A 65 3.54 -15.51 3.91
C PRO A 65 4.89 -16.20 4.11
N THR A 66 5.76 -16.19 3.10
CA THR A 66 7.05 -16.88 3.17
C THR A 66 8.12 -16.03 3.86
N LEU A 67 7.98 -14.70 3.87
CA LEU A 67 8.96 -13.77 4.42
C LEU A 67 8.28 -12.70 5.28
N LYS A 68 7.94 -13.12 6.50
CA LYS A 68 7.10 -12.35 7.44
C LYS A 68 7.71 -11.06 7.98
N TYR A 69 9.03 -10.95 8.04
CA TYR A 69 9.74 -9.82 8.66
C TYR A 69 11.14 -9.63 8.04
N PRO A 70 11.72 -8.41 8.12
CA PRO A 70 12.98 -8.06 7.44
C PRO A 70 14.25 -8.78 7.93
N GLY A 71 14.21 -9.46 9.08
CA GLY A 71 15.40 -10.01 9.72
C GLY A 71 16.46 -8.93 9.97
N ASP A 72 17.72 -9.26 9.74
CA ASP A 72 18.87 -8.33 9.84
C ASP A 72 19.14 -7.55 8.54
N GLY A 73 18.18 -7.52 7.62
CA GLY A 73 18.35 -6.83 6.34
C GLY A 73 18.34 -5.31 6.46
N ASN A 74 19.00 -4.65 5.51
CA ASN A 74 19.00 -3.20 5.38
C ASN A 74 17.70 -2.72 4.71
N TYR A 75 16.65 -2.53 5.50
CA TYR A 75 15.38 -1.96 5.07
C TYR A 75 15.19 -0.56 5.65
N TYR A 76 14.65 0.36 4.86
CA TYR A 76 14.22 1.64 5.43
C TYR A 76 12.88 1.42 6.13
N LYS A 77 12.75 1.90 7.36
CA LYS A 77 11.51 1.71 8.13
C LYS A 77 10.32 2.49 7.54
N GLY A 78 10.58 3.48 6.67
CA GLY A 78 9.56 4.35 6.05
C GLY A 78 8.76 5.24 7.02
N GLY A 79 8.93 5.05 8.34
CA GLY A 79 8.09 5.69 9.36
C GLY A 79 8.07 7.21 9.30
N TYR A 80 9.20 7.86 9.02
CA TYR A 80 9.25 9.31 8.83
C TYR A 80 8.44 9.76 7.61
N ILE A 81 8.65 9.11 6.46
CA ILE A 81 8.00 9.46 5.19
C ILE A 81 6.48 9.27 5.31
N SER A 82 6.04 8.08 5.75
CA SER A 82 4.62 7.79 5.92
C SER A 82 3.97 8.65 7.01
N SER A 83 4.69 9.06 8.05
CA SER A 83 4.13 9.93 9.09
C SER A 83 4.00 11.39 8.66
N ASN A 84 4.94 11.91 7.88
CA ASN A 84 5.00 13.32 7.50
C ASN A 84 4.31 13.63 6.17
N HIS A 85 4.19 12.66 5.27
CA HIS A 85 3.58 12.85 3.95
C HIS A 85 2.20 12.17 3.80
N LYS A 86 1.66 11.57 4.87
CA LYS A 86 0.25 11.17 4.89
C LYS A 86 -0.65 12.40 4.95
N SER A 87 -1.87 12.24 4.47
CA SER A 87 -2.95 13.18 4.78
C SER A 87 -3.83 12.62 5.89
N LEU A 88 -4.61 13.47 6.56
CA LEU A 88 -5.62 13.03 7.54
C LEU A 88 -6.64 12.05 6.94
N ASN A 89 -6.83 12.13 5.62
CA ASN A 89 -7.89 11.46 4.89
C ASN A 89 -7.32 10.51 3.83
N THR A 90 -6.11 9.99 4.01
CA THR A 90 -5.57 8.96 3.12
C THR A 90 -4.69 7.99 3.90
N ASN A 91 -4.94 6.70 3.72
CA ASN A 91 -3.99 5.66 4.13
C ASN A 91 -2.83 5.64 3.16
N SER A 92 -1.63 5.37 3.65
CA SER A 92 -0.41 5.35 2.84
C SER A 92 0.45 4.14 3.20
N ILE A 93 1.05 3.55 2.18
CA ILE A 93 2.06 2.50 2.29
C ILE A 93 3.33 2.97 1.59
N GLN A 94 4.47 2.54 2.09
CA GLN A 94 5.75 2.68 1.41
C GLN A 94 6.11 1.35 0.76
N ILE A 95 6.62 1.40 -0.47
CA ILE A 95 7.13 0.23 -1.18
C ILE A 95 8.57 0.51 -1.60
N GLU A 96 9.47 -0.36 -1.15
CA GLU A 96 10.87 -0.32 -1.51
C GLU A 96 11.17 -1.37 -2.57
N LEU A 97 11.73 -0.91 -3.69
CA LEU A 97 12.08 -1.75 -4.82
C LEU A 97 13.61 -1.87 -4.87
N ALA A 98 14.14 -3.08 -4.88
CA ALA A 98 15.57 -3.32 -5.07
C ALA A 98 16.07 -2.79 -6.44
N TYR A 99 17.38 -2.55 -6.59
CA TYR A 99 17.92 -2.08 -7.87
C TYR A 99 17.60 -3.03 -9.03
N GLY A 100 17.70 -4.34 -8.82
CA GLY A 100 17.45 -5.35 -9.86
C GLY A 100 16.04 -5.29 -10.47
N VAL A 101 15.04 -4.85 -9.70
CA VAL A 101 13.67 -4.68 -10.21
C VAL A 101 13.46 -3.36 -10.96
N ARG A 102 14.48 -2.50 -11.01
CA ARG A 102 14.46 -1.16 -11.62
C ARG A 102 15.72 -0.88 -12.47
N SER A 103 16.47 -1.91 -12.87
CA SER A 103 17.84 -1.77 -13.39
C SER A 103 17.92 -1.06 -14.74
N SER A 104 16.84 -1.08 -15.52
CA SER A 104 16.67 -0.34 -16.75
C SER A 104 15.21 0.12 -16.91
N GLU A 105 14.94 1.00 -17.86
CA GLU A 105 13.57 1.43 -18.17
C GLU A 105 12.68 0.25 -18.59
N SER A 106 13.19 -0.65 -19.42
CA SER A 106 12.44 -1.84 -19.88
C SER A 106 12.13 -2.79 -18.72
N VAL A 107 13.10 -3.04 -17.84
CA VAL A 107 12.91 -3.85 -16.63
C VAL A 107 11.92 -3.19 -15.69
N ALA A 108 12.05 -1.89 -15.45
CA ALA A 108 11.14 -1.13 -14.58
C ALA A 108 9.69 -1.16 -15.11
N LYS A 109 9.49 -0.98 -16.43
CA LYS A 109 8.16 -1.05 -17.07
C LYS A 109 7.54 -2.43 -16.94
N LEU A 110 8.30 -3.49 -17.24
CA LEU A 110 7.83 -4.86 -17.10
C LEU A 110 7.38 -5.15 -15.67
N ASN A 111 8.23 -4.83 -14.70
CA ASN A 111 7.95 -5.10 -13.29
C ASN A 111 6.81 -4.22 -12.75
N ALA A 112 6.69 -2.98 -13.21
CA ALA A 112 5.57 -2.11 -12.87
C ALA A 112 4.23 -2.71 -13.34
N ILE A 113 4.16 -3.29 -14.54
CA ILE A 113 2.97 -4.00 -15.02
C ILE A 113 2.68 -5.21 -14.11
N THR A 114 3.70 -5.97 -13.74
CA THR A 114 3.53 -7.12 -12.85
C THR A 114 3.00 -6.71 -11.46
N PHE A 115 3.55 -5.65 -10.86
CA PHE A 115 3.06 -5.13 -9.58
C PHE A 115 1.66 -4.54 -9.68
N ALA A 116 1.35 -3.82 -10.76
CA ALA A 116 0.00 -3.32 -11.00
C ALA A 116 -1.03 -4.45 -11.04
N ASN A 117 -0.71 -5.57 -11.71
CA ASN A 117 -1.56 -6.75 -11.72
C ASN A 117 -1.70 -7.38 -10.32
N ALA A 118 -0.61 -7.48 -9.55
CA ALA A 118 -0.69 -7.97 -8.16
C ALA A 118 -1.58 -7.08 -7.27
N PHE A 119 -1.51 -5.76 -7.45
CA PHE A 119 -2.33 -4.82 -6.69
C PHE A 119 -3.80 -4.89 -7.10
N LEU A 120 -4.05 -5.06 -8.39
CA LEU A 120 -5.39 -5.26 -8.92
C LEU A 120 -5.99 -6.58 -8.40
N ASP A 121 -5.21 -7.65 -8.34
CA ASP A 121 -5.63 -8.93 -7.78
C ASP A 121 -5.97 -8.79 -6.28
N PHE A 122 -5.11 -8.13 -5.50
CA PHE A 122 -5.35 -7.82 -4.09
C PHE A 122 -6.63 -7.00 -3.90
N TYR A 123 -6.80 -5.93 -4.68
CA TYR A 123 -7.99 -5.09 -4.63
C TYR A 123 -9.25 -5.87 -4.98
N ASN A 124 -9.22 -6.67 -6.05
CA ASN A 124 -10.37 -7.47 -6.48
C ASN A 124 -10.76 -8.54 -5.48
N PHE A 125 -9.80 -9.10 -4.76
CA PHE A 125 -10.06 -10.07 -3.70
C PHE A 125 -10.79 -9.42 -2.52
N HIS A 126 -10.36 -8.23 -2.10
CA HIS A 126 -10.87 -7.57 -0.89
C HIS A 126 -12.04 -6.61 -1.12
N LYS A 127 -12.31 -6.14 -2.34
CA LYS A 127 -13.34 -5.11 -2.61
C LYS A 127 -14.76 -5.49 -2.15
N PHE A 128 -15.08 -6.79 -2.05
CA PHE A 128 -16.37 -7.25 -1.56
C PHE A 128 -16.44 -7.34 -0.04
N ASP A 129 -15.29 -7.57 0.61
CA ASP A 129 -15.19 -7.54 2.06
C ASP A 129 -15.46 -6.13 2.59
N LEU A 130 -15.23 -5.07 1.80
CA LEU A 130 -15.42 -3.67 2.22
C LEU A 130 -16.88 -3.18 2.20
N LYS A 131 -17.85 -4.05 1.92
CA LYS A 131 -19.27 -3.68 1.91
C LYS A 131 -19.85 -3.71 3.33
N VAL A 132 -19.90 -2.53 3.97
CA VAL A 132 -20.67 -2.27 5.21
C VAL A 132 -21.50 -1.01 5.05
#